data_AF-A0A349JMF8-F1
#
_entry.id   AF-A0A349JMF8-F1
#
_cell.length_a   1.000
_cell.length_b   1.000
_cell.length_c   1.000
_cell.angle_alpha   90.00
_cell.angle_beta   90.00
_cell.angle_gamma   90.00
#
_symmetry.space_group_name_H-M   'P 1'
#
loop_
_entity.id
_entity.type
_entity.pdbx_description
1 polymer ?
#
loop_
_entity_poly.entity_id
_entity_poly.type
_entity_poly.pdbx_seq_one_letter_code
_entity_poly.pdbx_strand_id
1 'polypeptide(L)' 'MSSICLIDTSIFLNFLNVTNCNQDRELVLKDYKIYVESGCTFLLPMATIIETGNHIAQNGNGTIRRKTAIHF' A
#
# COMPACT_ATOMS: atom_id res chain seq x y z
N MET A 1 -1.02 -20.49 17.59
CA MET A 1 -0.99 -20.42 16.12
C MET A 1 -0.67 -18.98 15.75
N SER A 2 0.33 -18.73 14.91
CA SER A 2 0.56 -17.38 14.36
C SER A 2 -0.57 -17.09 13.37
N SER A 3 -1.25 -15.95 13.54
CA SER A 3 -2.29 -15.50 12.62
C SER A 3 -1.67 -15.11 11.28
N ILE A 4 -2.44 -15.24 10.20
CA ILE A 4 -2.06 -14.73 8.88
C ILE A 4 -2.91 -13.49 8.59
N CYS A 5 -2.25 -12.37 8.34
CA CYS A 5 -2.85 -11.08 8.02
C CYS A 5 -2.77 -10.87 6.50
N LEU A 6 -3.90 -10.97 5.80
CA LEU A 6 -3.97 -10.66 4.37
C LEU A 6 -3.92 -9.14 4.17
N ILE A 7 -3.04 -8.66 3.30
CA ILE A 7 -2.95 -7.24 2.96
C ILE A 7 -3.78 -6.96 1.71
N ASP A 8 -4.83 -6.15 1.84
CA ASP A 8 -5.59 -5.65 0.70
C ASP A 8 -4.93 -4.40 0.06
N THR A 9 -5.45 -4.03 -1.12
CA THR A 9 -5.00 -2.88 -1.92
C THR A 9 -5.08 -1.56 -1.18
N SER A 10 -6.15 -1.30 -0.43
CA SER A 10 -6.34 -0.05 0.29
C SER A 10 -5.36 0.10 1.46
N ILE A 11 -5.11 -0.99 2.19
CA ILE A 11 -4.12 -1.05 3.26
C ILE A 11 -2.72 -0.83 2.69
N PHE A 12 -2.39 -1.47 1.57
CA PHE A 12 -1.08 -1.31 0.95
C PHE A 12 -0.86 0.10 0.37
N LEU A 13 -1.88 0.73 -0.21
CA LEU A 13 -1.83 2.12 -0.67
C LEU A 13 -1.55 3.10 0.48
N ASN A 14 -2.20 2.91 1.62
CA ASN A 14 -1.95 3.67 2.85
C ASN A 14 -0.52 3.44 3.37
N PHE A 15 -0.06 2.18 3.37
CA PHE A 15 1.28 1.79 3.82
C PHE A 15 2.39 2.42 2.95
N LEU A 16 2.21 2.45 1.63
CA LEU A 16 3.12 3.09 0.67
C LEU A 16 3.01 4.61 0.61
N ASN A 17 2.06 5.22 1.35
CA ASN A 17 1.81 6.66 1.36
C ASN A 17 1.46 7.23 -0.03
N VAL A 18 0.64 6.51 -0.79
CA VAL A 18 0.22 6.95 -2.13
C VAL A 18 -0.70 8.15 -2.01
N THR A 19 -0.35 9.28 -2.62
CA THR A 19 -1.14 10.53 -2.58
C THR A 19 -2.60 10.27 -2.95
N ASN A 20 -3.58 10.91 -2.30
CA ASN A 20 -5.02 10.68 -2.55
C ASN A 20 -5.55 9.26 -2.22
N CYS A 21 -4.70 8.33 -1.76
CA CYS A 21 -5.07 6.96 -1.39
C CYS A 21 -4.49 6.55 -0.02
N ASN A 22 -4.21 7.54 0.83
CA ASN A 22 -3.50 7.38 2.11
C ASN A 22 -4.24 8.02 3.31
N GLN A 23 -5.57 8.16 3.22
CA GLN A 23 -6.41 8.84 4.21
C GLN A 23 -6.30 8.24 5.61
N ASP A 24 -6.09 6.92 5.70
CA ASP A 24 -6.08 6.14 6.94
C ASP A 24 -4.67 5.71 7.37
N ARG A 25 -3.62 6.34 6.80
CA ARG A 25 -2.23 5.92 6.99
C ARG A 25 -1.83 5.76 8.45
N GLU A 26 -2.19 6.70 9.31
CA GLU A 26 -1.85 6.66 10.74
C GLU A 26 -2.47 5.45 11.44
N LEU A 27 -3.73 5.13 11.12
CA LEU A 27 -4.42 3.95 11.64
C LEU A 27 -3.73 2.67 11.14
N VAL A 28 -3.47 2.58 9.82
CA VAL A 28 -2.82 1.42 9.20
C VAL A 28 -1.44 1.15 9.80
N LEU A 29 -0.63 2.19 10.02
CA LEU A 29 0.69 2.03 10.63
C LEU A 29 0.62 1.64 12.12
N LYS A 30 -0.40 2.11 12.84
CA LYS A 30 -0.65 1.71 14.22
C LYS A 30 -1.04 0.23 14.30
N ASP A 31 -2.00 -0.20 13.49
CA ASP A 31 -2.47 -1.59 13.48
C ASP A 31 -1.37 -2.54 13.00
N TYR A 32 -0.60 -2.14 11.99
CA TYR A 32 0.57 -2.89 11.55
C TYR A 32 1.55 -3.18 12.70
N LYS A 33 1.87 -2.18 13.54
CA LYS A 33 2.75 -2.38 14.71
C LYS A 33 2.17 -3.40 15.69
N ILE A 34 0.88 -3.29 16.01
CA ILE A 34 0.19 -4.23 16.90
C ILE A 34 0.28 -5.66 16.34
N TYR A 35 0.05 -5.83 15.04
CA TYR A 35 0.11 -7.14 14.40
C TYR A 35 1.53 -7.71 14.31
N VAL A 36 2.55 -6.88 14.06
CA VAL A 36 3.96 -7.28 14.14
C VAL A 36 4.30 -7.77 15.55
N GLU A 37 3.92 -7.02 16.59
CA GLU A 37 4.17 -7.36 18.00
C GLU A 37 3.46 -8.66 18.42
N SER A 38 2.29 -8.94 17.84
CA SER A 38 1.57 -10.21 18.05
C SER A 38 2.15 -11.41 17.29
N GLY A 39 3.19 -11.20 16.47
CA GLY A 39 3.80 -12.24 15.65
C GLY A 39 2.93 -12.68 14.47
N CYS A 40 2.11 -11.79 13.90
CA CYS A 40 1.32 -12.07 12.69
C CYS A 40 2.25 -12.26 11.48
N THR A 41 1.93 -13.24 10.63
CA THR A 41 2.54 -13.35 9.30
C THR A 41 1.72 -12.55 8.31
N PHE A 42 2.33 -11.58 7.61
CA PHE A 42 1.64 -10.82 6.59
C PHE A 42 1.76 -11.51 5.23
N LEU A 43 0.63 -11.72 4.57
CA LEU A 43 0.60 -12.21 3.19
C LEU A 43 0.17 -11.06 2.29
N LEU A 44 1.00 -10.75 1.29
CA LEU A 44 0.68 -9.79 0.24
C LEU A 44 0.22 -10.57 -1.01
N PRO A 45 -1.09 -10.61 -1.31
CA PRO A 45 -1.59 -11.26 -2.51
C PRO A 45 -1.04 -10.61 -3.78
N MET A 46 -0.85 -11.42 -4.82
CA MET A 46 -0.40 -10.91 -6.13
C MET A 46 -1.40 -9.89 -6.71
N ALA A 47 -2.69 -10.11 -6.52
CA ALA A 47 -3.74 -9.17 -6.94
C ALA A 47 -3.55 -7.78 -6.30
N THR A 48 -3.28 -7.72 -4.99
CA THR A 48 -2.98 -6.47 -4.27
C THR A 48 -1.82 -5.71 -4.92
N ILE A 49 -0.76 -6.41 -5.34
CA ILE A 49 0.39 -5.79 -6.01
C ILE A 49 -0.02 -5.15 -7.34
N ILE A 50 -0.77 -5.88 -8.18
CA ILE A 50 -1.23 -5.37 -9.49
C ILE A 50 -2.18 -4.19 -9.32
N GLU A 51 -3.16 -4.30 -8.43
CA GLU A 51 -4.16 -3.26 -8.20
C GLU A 51 -3.53 -1.99 -7.62
N THR A 52 -2.62 -2.12 -6.65
CA THR A 52 -1.85 -0.99 -6.13
C THR A 52 -1.04 -0.32 -7.24
N GLY A 53 -0.38 -1.10 -8.11
CA GLY A 53 0.32 -0.57 -9.28
C GLY A 53 -0.60 0.23 -10.20
N ASN A 54 -1.79 -0.29 -10.49
CA ASN A 54 -2.79 0.40 -11.31
C ASN A 54 -3.28 1.70 -10.64
N HIS A 55 -3.56 1.70 -9.34
CA HIS A 55 -3.92 2.91 -8.60
C HIS A 55 -2.82 3.97 -8.68
N ILE A 56 -1.55 3.61 -8.48
CA ILE A 56 -0.41 4.53 -8.62
C ILE A 56 -0.33 5.07 -10.05
N ALA A 57 -0.50 4.21 -11.06
CA ALA A 57 -0.46 4.61 -12.47
C ALA A 57 -1.61 5.55 -12.86
N GLN A 58 -2.75 5.48 -12.19
CA GLN A 58 -3.91 6.35 -12.43
C GLN A 58 -3.92 7.59 -11.52
N ASN A 59 -3.14 7.59 -10.44
CA ASN A 59 -3.09 8.67 -9.48
C ASN A 59 -2.33 9.89 -10.02
N GLY A 60 -2.92 11.08 -9.83
CA GLY A 60 -2.34 12.35 -10.21
C GLY A 60 -2.36 12.67 -11.73
N ASN A 61 -1.62 13.71 -12.11
CA ASN A 61 -1.54 14.18 -13.49
C ASN A 61 -0.56 13.31 -14.30
N GLY A 62 -1.00 12.77 -15.44
CA GLY A 62 -0.17 11.95 -16.33
C GLY A 62 1.12 12.64 -16.80
N THR A 63 1.14 13.98 -16.83
CA THR A 63 2.34 14.77 -17.10
C THR A 63 3.41 14.59 -16.03
N ILE A 64 3.03 14.55 -14.75
CA ILE A 64 3.96 14.35 -13.64
C ILE A 64 4.54 12.93 -13.72
N ARG A 65 3.70 11.93 -13.97
CA ARG A 65 4.15 10.54 -14.16
C ARG A 65 5.19 10.42 -15.28
N ARG A 66 4.93 11.05 -16.44
CA ARG A 66 5.87 11.07 -17.56
C ARG A 66 7.18 11.77 -17.21
N LYS A 67 7.14 12.90 -16.49
CA LYS A 67 8.35 13.60 -16.05
C LYS A 67 9.20 12.75 -15.11
N THR A 68 8.58 12.09 -14.12
CA THR A 68 9.29 11.18 -13.20
C THR A 68 9.91 10.01 -13.96
N ALA A 69 9.19 9.38 -14.89
CA ALA A 69 9.71 8.26 -15.68
C ALA A 69 10.84 8.64 -16.65
N ILE A 70 11.00 9.92 -17.00
CA ILE A 70 12.14 10.40 -17.81
C ILE A 70 13.37 10.67 -16.92
N HIS A 71 13.17 10.89 -15.61
CA HIS A 71 14.24 11.18 -14.66
C HIS A 71 14.93 9.95 -14.07
N PHE A 72 14.34 8.77 -14.20
CA PHE A 72 14.88 7.48 -13.77
C PHE A 72 15.06 6.58 -14.99
#